data_AF-A0A7V3RS20-F1
#
_entry.id   AF-A0A7V3RS20-F1
#
_cell.length_a   1.000
_cell.length_b   1.000
_cell.length_c   1.000
_cell.angle_alpha   90.00
_cell.angle_beta   90.00
_cell.angle_gamma   90.00
#
_symmetry.space_group_name_H-M   'P 1'
#
loop_
_entity.id
_entity.type
_entity.pdbx_description
1 polymer ?
#
loop_
_entity_poly.entity_id
_entity_poly.type
_entity_poly.pdbx_seq_one_letter_code
_entity_poly.pdbx_strand_id
1 'polypeptide(L)' 'MRLFLSAGEPSGDLHGANLIHALRQRQPNLEIHGFGGERMAAAGCRLAFPL' A
#
# COMPACT_ATOMS: atom_id res chain seq x y z
N MET A 1 8.56 11.93 -2.53
CA MET A 1 8.57 10.86 -3.56
C MET A 1 7.19 10.23 -3.56
N ARG A 2 6.72 9.75 -4.72
CA ARG A 2 5.42 9.08 -4.84
C ARG A 2 5.64 7.67 -5.35
N LEU A 3 5.05 6.69 -4.67
CA LEU A 3 5.13 5.27 -5.03
C LEU A 3 3.74 4.77 -5.41
N PHE A 4 3.66 4.04 -6.51
CA PHE A 4 2.45 3.32 -6.89
C PHE A 4 2.63 1.83 -6.63
N LEU A 5 1.73 1.22 -5.87
CA LEU A 5 1.72 -0.22 -5.54
C LEU A 5 0.48 -0.88 -6.13
N SER A 6 0.62 -2.06 -6.73
CA SER A 6 -0.50 -2.79 -7.33
C SER A 6 -0.51 -4.23 -6.84
N ALA A 7 -1.61 -4.63 -6.20
CA ALA A 7 -1.91 -5.99 -5.79
C ALA A 7 -3.28 -6.40 -6.35
N GLY A 8 -3.33 -7.53 -7.05
CA GLY A 8 -4.55 -8.05 -7.70
C GLY A 8 -5.25 -9.18 -6.94
N GLU A 9 -4.71 -9.61 -5.79
CA GLU A 9 -5.24 -10.72 -5.00
C GLU A 9 -4.99 -10.51 -3.49
N PRO A 10 -5.73 -11.20 -2.60
CA PRO A 10 -5.65 -10.98 -1.15
C PRO A 10 -4.25 -11.22 -0.53
N SER A 11 -3.48 -12.17 -1.07
CA SER A 11 -2.07 -12.40 -0.68
C SER A 11 -1.21 -11.18 -0.98
N GLY A 12 -1.38 -10.58 -2.17
CA GLY A 12 -0.70 -9.35 -2.58
C GLY A 12 -1.07 -8.16 -1.68
N ASP A 13 -2.33 -8.05 -1.27
CA ASP A 13 -2.79 -7.03 -0.31
C ASP A 13 -2.08 -7.15 1.05
N LEU A 14 -1.96 -8.38 1.57
CA LEU A 14 -1.21 -8.66 2.80
C LEU A 14 0.28 -8.27 2.68
N HIS A 15 0.94 -8.68 1.61
CA HIS A 15 2.35 -8.37 1.40
C HIS A 15 2.57 -6.87 1.14
N GLY A 16 1.68 -6.23 0.38
CA GLY A 16 1.69 -4.80 0.13
C GLY A 16 1.56 -3.98 1.41
N ALA A 17 0.65 -4.36 2.31
CA ALA A 17 0.49 -3.72 3.61
C ALA A 17 1.78 -3.78 4.46
N ASN A 18 2.42 -4.95 4.52
CA ASN A 18 3.68 -5.12 5.26
C ASN A 18 4.80 -4.26 4.67
N LEU A 19 4.88 -4.17 3.34
CA LEU A 19 5.84 -3.30 2.66
C LEU A 19 5.58 -1.83 3.00
N ILE A 20 4.33 -1.37 2.96
CA ILE A 20 3.94 0.00 3.29
C ILE A 20 4.37 0.36 4.72
N HIS A 21 4.14 -0.51 5.70
CA HIS A 21 4.57 -0.29 7.08
C HIS A 21 6.09 -0.12 7.18
N ALA A 22 6.85 -1.01 6.53
CA ALA A 22 8.32 -0.93 6.53
C ALA A 22 8.85 0.31 5.80
N LEU A 23 8.17 0.77 4.74
CA LEU A 23 8.54 1.98 4.02
C LEU A 23 8.26 3.24 4.86
N ARG A 24 7.13 3.31 5.57
CA ARG A 24 6.80 4.46 6.42
C ARG A 24 7.78 4.66 7.56
N GLN A 25 8.35 3.59 8.12
CA GLN A 25 9.40 3.70 9.14
C GLN A 25 10.67 4.37 8.60
N ARG A 26 10.99 4.18 7.32
CA ARG A 26 12.20 4.72 6.68
C ARG A 26 11.96 6.07 6.01
N GLN A 27 10.77 6.29 5.48
CA GLN A 27 10.36 7.48 4.74
C GLN A 27 8.93 7.87 5.16
N PRO A 28 8.78 8.60 6.29
CA PRO A 28 7.47 9.00 6.81
C PRO A 28 6.64 9.84 5.84
N ASN A 29 7.32 10.59 4.96
CA ASN A 29 6.70 11.48 3.97
C ASN A 29 6.48 10.80 2.61
N LEU A 30 6.63 9.47 2.51
CA LEU A 30 6.38 8.75 1.27
C LEU A 30 4.87 8.71 1.00
N GLU A 31 4.45 9.30 -0.11
CA GLU A 31 3.08 9.17 -0.60
C GLU A 31 2.92 7.85 -1.34
N ILE A 32 1.93 7.06 -0.92
CA ILE A 32 1.66 5.75 -1.50
C ILE A 32 0.24 5.74 -2.06
N HIS A 33 0.14 5.43 -3.34
CA HIS A 33 -1.10 5.24 -4.07
C HIS A 33 -1.13 3.83 -4.66
N GLY A 34 -2.30 3.29 -4.99
CA GLY A 34 -2.29 1.94 -5.54
C GLY A 34 -3.62 1.28 -5.85
N PHE A 35 -3.50 0.05 -6.36
CA PHE A 35 -4.56 -0.95 -6.39
C PHE A 35 -4.27 -2.01 -5.33
N GLY A 36 -5.29 -2.43 -4.60
CA GLY A 36 -5.14 -3.38 -3.50
C GLY A 36 -6.40 -3.45 -2.65
N GLY A 37 -6.32 -4.19 -1.54
CA GLY A 37 -7.43 -4.40 -0.64
C GLY A 37 -7.35 -3.56 0.63
N GLU A 38 -8.18 -3.92 1.59
CA GLU A 38 -8.33 -3.21 2.86
C GLU A 38 -7.04 -3.14 3.68
N ARG A 39 -6.15 -4.15 3.59
CA ARG A 39 -4.90 -4.13 4.37
C ARG A 39 -3.96 -3.05 3.87
N MET A 40 -3.82 -2.90 2.56
CA MET A 40 -3.03 -1.82 1.97
C MET A 40 -3.60 -0.46 2.32
N ALA A 41 -4.94 -0.31 2.30
CA ALA A 41 -5.60 0.92 2.73
C ALA A 41 -5.30 1.24 4.20
N ALA A 42 -5.44 0.25 5.09
CA ALA A 42 -5.16 0.40 6.53
C ALA A 42 -3.69 0.72 6.82
N ALA A 43 -2.75 0.18 6.02
CA ALA A 43 -1.33 0.53 6.10
C ALA A 43 -1.04 1.96 5.60
N GLY A 44 -2.01 2.57 4.89
CA GLY A 44 -2.01 3.96 4.47
C GLY A 44 -1.65 4.17 3.00
N CYS A 45 -1.91 3.17 2.15
CA CYS A 45 -2.04 3.37 0.72
C CYS A 45 -3.35 4.08 0.39
N ARG A 46 -3.30 5.11 -0.46
CA ARG A 46 -4.51 5.68 -1.05
C ARG A 46 -4.92 4.83 -2.27
N LEU A 47 -5.97 4.05 -2.11
CA LEU A 47 -6.47 3.21 -3.20
C LEU A 47 -7.10 4.07 -4.31
N ALA A 48 -6.70 3.80 -5.56
CA ALA A 48 -7.32 4.38 -6.75
C ALA A 48 -8.66 3.70 -7.05
N PHE A 49 -8.71 2.37 -6.86
CA PHE A 49 -9.92 1.55 -6.96
C PHE A 49 -9.78 0.39 -5.95
N PRO A 50 -10.76 0.17 -5.07
CA PRO A 50 -10.70 -0.93 -4.11
C PRO A 50 -10.93 -2.27 -4.81
N LEU A 51 -10.14 -3.28 -4.41
CA LEU A 51 -10.30 -4.68 -4.81
C LEU A 51 -11.43 -5.36 -4.03
#